data_AF-A0A931L1L7-F1
#
_entry.id   AF-A0A931L1L7-F1
#
_cell.length_a   1.000
_cell.length_b   1.000
_cell.length_c   1.000
_cell.angle_alpha   90.00
_cell.angle_beta   90.00
_cell.angle_gamma   90.00
#
_symmetry.space_group_name_H-M   'P 1'
#
loop_
_entity.id
_entity.type
_entity.pdbx_description
1 polymer ?
#
loop_
_entity_poly.entity_id
_entity_poly.type
_entity_poly.pdbx_seq_one_letter_code
_entity_poly.pdbx_strand_id
1 'polypeptide(L)'
;MIEVIVVMMISSLILAAVLPLSLRAVSANHRLGSGMINLSDRDIAEAVFRDLFASAAPLTFGDDRGPSTLEGDAERARISLRRGRIALCGDGPYDALELRIVEAGTGGLLICEAKDQQRTLYEWRSGKARFAYSLDGKDWSSAWPPRGSGDEPAPRSGSNEIERLRRNVVASPLIRFEVLDRTGKPRVSWIAQSGYTEPLVFNPSADIEWEGPAAFESLQ
;
A
#
# COMPACT_ATOMS: atom_id res chain seq x y z
N MET A 1 9.42 -50.54 -56.70
CA MET A 1 10.01 -50.57 -55.34
C MET A 1 10.96 -49.41 -55.06
N ILE A 2 11.83 -49.01 -55.98
CA ILE A 2 12.76 -47.86 -55.81
C ILE A 2 12.01 -46.55 -55.47
N GLU A 3 10.87 -46.31 -56.10
CA GLU A 3 10.06 -45.11 -55.89
C GLU A 3 9.58 -44.92 -54.44
N VAL A 4 9.18 -46.01 -53.76
CA VAL A 4 8.70 -45.95 -52.37
C VAL A 4 9.83 -45.59 -51.40
N ILE A 5 11.06 -46.04 -51.69
CA ILE A 5 12.25 -45.77 -50.86
C ILE A 5 12.62 -44.28 -50.94
N VAL A 6 12.54 -43.68 -52.12
CA VAL A 6 12.85 -42.26 -52.32
C VAL A 6 11.84 -41.37 -51.58
N VAL A 7 10.55 -41.69 -51.66
CA VAL A 7 9.50 -40.92 -50.95
C VAL A 7 9.67 -41.01 -49.43
N MET A 8 10.03 -42.18 -48.88
CA MET A 8 10.30 -42.34 -47.44
C MET A 8 11.54 -41.56 -46.99
N MET A 9 12.62 -41.53 -47.78
CA MET A 9 13.82 -40.76 -47.45
C MET A 9 13.57 -39.25 -47.45
N ILE A 10 12.83 -38.75 -48.43
CA ILE A 10 12.50 -37.31 -48.49
C ILE A 10 11.60 -36.93 -47.31
N SER A 11 10.62 -37.76 -46.98
CA SER A 11 9.69 -37.52 -45.88
C SER A 11 10.41 -37.50 -44.52
N SER A 12 11.36 -38.42 -44.29
CA SER A 12 12.13 -38.45 -43.04
C SER A 12 13.10 -37.26 -42.93
N LEU A 13 13.68 -36.81 -44.04
CA LEU A 13 14.54 -35.63 -44.07
C LEU A 13 13.77 -34.34 -43.76
N ILE A 14 12.57 -34.20 -44.34
CA ILE A 14 11.67 -33.07 -44.06
C ILE A 14 11.23 -33.09 -42.59
N LEU A 15 10.84 -34.26 -42.06
CA LEU A 15 10.42 -34.38 -40.66
C LEU A 15 11.56 -34.04 -39.69
N ALA A 16 12.79 -34.49 -39.99
CA ALA A 16 13.97 -34.17 -39.20
C ALA A 16 14.35 -32.68 -39.24
N ALA A 17 14.08 -31.99 -40.37
CA ALA A 17 14.35 -30.56 -40.51
C ALA A 17 13.33 -29.68 -39.75
N VAL A 18 12.07 -30.12 -39.64
CA VAL A 18 11.01 -29.34 -38.98
C VAL A 18 11.02 -29.51 -37.45
N LEU A 19 11.39 -30.68 -36.94
CA LEU A 19 11.44 -30.99 -35.50
C LEU A 19 12.23 -29.98 -34.62
N PRO A 20 13.43 -29.51 -34.99
CA PRO A 20 14.18 -28.56 -34.16
C PRO A 20 13.57 -27.15 -34.10
N LEU A 21 12.73 -26.78 -35.08
CA LEU A 21 12.02 -25.50 -35.09
C LEU A 21 10.86 -25.50 -34.08
N SER A 22 10.15 -26.62 -33.96
CA SER A 22 9.06 -26.82 -33.00
C SER A 22 9.54 -26.69 -31.56
N LEU A 23 10.71 -27.28 -31.24
CA LEU A 23 11.27 -27.26 -29.89
C LEU A 23 11.72 -25.86 -29.44
N ARG A 24 12.23 -25.04 -30.36
CA ARG A 24 12.62 -23.64 -30.06
C ARG A 24 11.40 -22.75 -29.83
N ALA A 25 10.34 -22.90 -30.63
CA ALA A 25 9.11 -22.12 -30.49
C ALA A 25 8.39 -22.37 -29.15
N VAL A 26 8.38 -23.61 -28.66
CA VAL A 26 7.78 -23.96 -27.35
C VAL A 26 8.52 -23.27 -26.20
N SER A 27 9.85 -23.22 -26.25
CA SER A 27 10.65 -22.57 -25.20
C SER A 27 10.49 -21.04 -25.16
N ALA A 28 10.27 -20.39 -26.31
CA ALA A 28 10.04 -18.96 -26.41
C ALA A 28 8.65 -18.56 -25.87
N ASN A 29 7.62 -19.33 -26.21
CA ASN A 29 6.25 -19.09 -25.71
C ASN A 29 6.13 -19.27 -24.20
N HIS A 30 6.86 -20.23 -23.62
CA HIS A 30 6.83 -20.43 -22.16
C HIS A 30 7.48 -19.25 -21.40
N ARG A 31 8.51 -18.60 -21.96
CA ARG A 31 9.13 -17.40 -21.36
C ARG A 31 8.21 -16.17 -21.45
N LEU A 32 7.47 -16.02 -22.54
CA LEU A 32 6.48 -14.94 -22.69
C LEU A 32 5.26 -15.17 -21.79
N GLY A 33 4.74 -16.39 -21.72
CA GLY A 33 3.60 -16.74 -20.85
C GLY A 33 3.91 -16.57 -19.36
N SER A 34 5.09 -17.01 -18.91
CA SER A 34 5.51 -16.83 -17.51
C SER A 34 5.78 -15.36 -17.15
N GLY A 35 6.22 -14.54 -18.10
CA GLY A 35 6.37 -13.09 -17.90
C GLY A 35 5.04 -12.37 -17.68
N MET A 36 4.00 -12.72 -18.47
CA MET A 36 2.68 -12.10 -18.37
C MET A 36 1.94 -12.44 -17.07
N ILE A 37 2.06 -13.67 -16.58
CA ILE A 37 1.44 -14.08 -15.31
C ILE A 37 2.02 -13.28 -14.13
N ASN A 38 3.34 -13.10 -14.09
CA ASN A 38 4.00 -12.34 -13.01
C ASN A 38 3.62 -10.85 -12.98
N LEU A 39 3.33 -10.24 -14.13
CA LEU A 39 2.87 -8.84 -14.18
C LEU A 39 1.44 -8.74 -13.64
N SER A 40 0.57 -9.69 -14.00
CA SER A 40 -0.81 -9.72 -13.48
C SER A 40 -0.85 -9.91 -11.97
N ASP A 41 -0.01 -10.79 -11.41
CA ASP A 41 0.04 -11.02 -9.96
C ASP A 41 0.50 -9.77 -9.20
N ARG A 42 1.48 -9.04 -9.76
CA ARG A 42 1.96 -7.77 -9.20
C ARG A 42 0.85 -6.71 -9.16
N ASP A 43 0.09 -6.56 -10.24
CA ASP A 43 -0.95 -5.52 -10.33
C ASP A 43 -2.13 -5.83 -9.41
N ILE A 44 -2.53 -7.11 -9.31
CA ILE A 44 -3.55 -7.57 -8.36
C ILE A 44 -3.08 -7.31 -6.92
N ALA A 45 -1.84 -7.67 -6.61
CA ALA A 45 -1.27 -7.45 -5.28
C ALA A 45 -1.21 -5.95 -4.91
N GLU A 46 -0.85 -5.08 -5.86
CA GLU A 46 -0.87 -3.63 -5.67
C GLU A 46 -2.29 -3.10 -5.41
N ALA A 47 -3.28 -3.57 -6.17
CA ALA A 47 -4.67 -3.16 -5.98
C ALA A 47 -5.19 -3.57 -4.59
N VAL A 48 -4.90 -4.81 -4.16
CA VAL A 48 -5.24 -5.31 -2.82
C VAL A 48 -4.51 -4.49 -1.75
N PHE A 49 -3.23 -4.20 -1.93
CA PHE A 49 -2.45 -3.35 -1.03
C PHE A 49 -3.09 -1.97 -0.86
N ARG A 50 -3.49 -1.32 -1.97
CA ARG A 50 -4.15 -0.01 -1.92
C ARG A 50 -5.51 -0.06 -1.22
N ASP A 51 -6.32 -1.09 -1.51
CA ASP A 51 -7.64 -1.26 -0.90
C ASP A 51 -7.55 -1.50 0.63
N LEU A 52 -6.54 -2.26 1.07
CA LEU A 52 -6.26 -2.47 2.50
C LEU A 52 -6.08 -1.16 3.26
N PHE A 53 -5.23 -0.26 2.77
CA PHE A 53 -4.98 1.03 3.43
C PHE A 53 -6.12 2.03 3.26
N ALA A 54 -6.86 1.97 2.14
CA ALA A 54 -8.08 2.75 1.98
C ALA A 54 -9.18 2.31 2.97
N SER A 55 -9.16 1.05 3.43
CA SER A 55 -10.10 0.53 4.42
C SER A 55 -9.75 0.86 5.87
N ALA A 56 -8.56 1.44 6.11
CA ALA A 56 -8.10 1.86 7.43
C ALA A 56 -9.05 2.91 8.02
N ALA A 57 -9.19 2.90 9.35
CA ALA A 57 -9.86 4.00 10.04
C ALA A 57 -9.10 5.33 9.82
N PRO A 58 -9.76 6.49 9.98
CA PRO A 58 -9.05 7.77 9.96
C PRO A 58 -8.11 7.89 11.17
N LEU A 59 -6.93 8.47 10.95
CA LEU A 59 -5.99 8.80 12.02
C LEU A 59 -6.45 10.08 12.72
N THR A 60 -6.78 9.97 14.01
CA THR A 60 -7.00 11.12 14.89
C THR A 60 -5.76 11.34 15.74
N PHE A 61 -5.03 12.42 15.46
CA PHE A 61 -3.96 12.89 16.33
C PHE A 61 -4.56 13.69 17.48
N GLY A 62 -4.26 13.31 18.73
CA GLY A 62 -4.56 14.13 19.91
C GLY A 62 -5.68 13.66 20.84
N ASP A 63 -6.28 12.48 20.60
CA ASP A 63 -7.18 11.87 21.58
C ASP A 63 -6.47 10.71 22.29
N ASP A 64 -6.26 10.85 23.60
CA ASP A 64 -5.50 9.97 24.50
C ASP A 64 -6.19 8.59 24.71
N ARG A 65 -7.14 8.22 23.85
CA ARG A 65 -8.10 7.12 24.04
C ARG A 65 -8.31 6.21 22.83
N GLY A 66 -7.61 6.39 21.72
CA GLY A 66 -7.71 5.52 20.53
C GLY A 66 -6.39 4.81 20.21
N PRO A 67 -6.38 3.50 19.88
CA PRO A 67 -5.19 2.86 19.34
C PRO A 67 -4.77 3.58 18.06
N SER A 68 -3.47 3.85 17.90
CA SER A 68 -2.94 4.47 16.68
C SER A 68 -3.43 3.67 15.47
N THR A 69 -4.06 4.35 14.52
CA THR A 69 -4.69 3.67 13.39
C THR A 69 -3.68 3.01 12.46
N LEU A 70 -2.42 3.43 12.56
CA LEU A 70 -1.28 2.89 11.85
C LEU A 70 -0.10 2.81 12.81
N GLU A 71 0.59 1.67 12.83
CA GLU A 71 1.86 1.47 13.53
C GLU A 71 2.76 0.62 12.62
N GLY A 72 4.07 0.85 12.64
CA GLY A 72 4.93 0.00 11.84
C GLY A 72 6.40 0.40 11.78
N ASP A 73 7.19 -0.52 11.24
CA ASP A 73 8.61 -0.40 10.97
C ASP A 73 8.92 -0.87 9.55
N ALA A 74 10.20 -1.03 9.23
CA ALA A 74 10.62 -1.43 7.88
C ALA A 74 10.13 -2.83 7.48
N GLU A 75 9.73 -3.68 8.41
CA GLU A 75 9.34 -5.07 8.18
C GLU A 75 7.84 -5.33 8.42
N ARG A 76 7.17 -4.48 9.21
CA ARG A 76 5.77 -4.68 9.61
C ARG A 76 4.95 -3.40 9.55
N ALA A 77 3.71 -3.50 9.07
CA ALA A 77 2.74 -2.41 9.10
C ALA A 77 1.40 -2.91 9.66
N ARG A 78 1.03 -2.45 10.85
CA ARG A 78 -0.23 -2.75 11.52
C ARG A 78 -1.23 -1.62 11.30
N ILE A 79 -2.46 -1.99 10.95
CA ILE A 79 -3.53 -1.05 10.61
C ILE A 79 -4.77 -1.41 11.41
N SER A 80 -5.41 -0.41 12.00
CA SER A 80 -6.75 -0.56 12.58
C SER A 80 -7.82 -0.31 11.52
N LEU A 81 -8.77 -1.24 11.41
CA LEU A 81 -9.84 -1.21 10.41
C LEU A 81 -11.10 -0.57 10.96
N ARG A 82 -11.90 0.00 10.05
CA ARG A 82 -13.28 0.38 10.37
C ARG A 82 -14.15 -0.87 10.45
N ARG A 83 -15.01 -0.96 11.48
CA ARG A 83 -15.98 -2.06 11.64
C ARG A 83 -16.78 -2.31 10.36
N GLY A 84 -16.93 -3.59 9.99
CA GLY A 84 -17.83 -4.04 8.92
C GLY A 84 -17.20 -4.25 7.54
N ARG A 85 -15.88 -4.06 7.37
CA ARG A 85 -15.17 -4.49 6.16
C ARG A 85 -14.83 -5.99 6.26
N ILE A 86 -15.25 -6.77 5.28
CA ILE A 86 -14.85 -8.18 5.10
C ILE A 86 -13.43 -8.16 4.53
N ALA A 87 -12.47 -8.69 5.28
CA ALA A 87 -11.07 -8.37 5.05
C ALA A 87 -10.41 -9.22 3.98
N LEU A 88 -9.58 -8.57 3.18
CA LEU A 88 -8.80 -9.15 2.08
C LEU A 88 -7.80 -10.24 2.53
N CYS A 89 -7.58 -10.36 3.84
CA CYS A 89 -6.61 -11.23 4.48
C CYS A 89 -7.21 -12.51 5.08
N GLY A 90 -8.55 -12.64 5.11
CA GLY A 90 -9.21 -13.81 5.65
C GLY A 90 -10.73 -13.66 5.86
N ASP A 91 -11.39 -14.74 6.26
CA ASP A 91 -12.83 -14.80 6.50
C ASP A 91 -13.22 -14.20 7.86
N GLY A 92 -13.76 -12.98 7.84
CA GLY A 92 -14.44 -12.40 9.00
C GLY A 92 -14.29 -10.88 9.12
N PRO A 93 -15.03 -10.27 10.06
CA PRO A 93 -14.74 -8.92 10.50
C PRO A 93 -13.51 -8.93 11.43
N TYR A 94 -12.57 -8.05 11.13
CA TYR A 94 -11.40 -7.79 11.96
C TYR A 94 -11.35 -6.30 12.30
N ASP A 95 -10.87 -5.99 13.51
CA ASP A 95 -10.66 -4.61 13.95
C ASP A 95 -9.25 -4.12 13.62
N ALA A 96 -8.33 -5.04 13.28
CA ALA A 96 -6.98 -4.74 12.86
C ALA A 96 -6.43 -5.83 11.93
N LEU A 97 -5.44 -5.45 11.14
CA LEU A 97 -4.62 -6.35 10.32
C LEU A 97 -3.15 -5.95 10.40
N GLU A 98 -2.27 -6.90 10.11
CA GLU A 98 -0.82 -6.69 10.04
C GLU A 98 -0.30 -7.15 8.68
N LEU A 99 0.45 -6.29 8.01
CA LEU A 99 1.27 -6.65 6.87
C LEU A 99 2.68 -6.94 7.36
N ARG A 100 3.23 -8.09 6.98
CA ARG A 100 4.55 -8.55 7.40
C ARG A 100 5.39 -8.97 6.20
N ILE A 101 6.64 -8.52 6.19
CA ILE A 101 7.67 -8.95 5.26
C ILE A 101 8.34 -10.18 5.84
N VAL A 102 8.35 -11.27 5.07
CA VAL A 102 9.04 -12.51 5.43
C VAL A 102 10.10 -12.79 4.38
N GLU A 103 11.35 -12.52 4.73
CA GLU A 103 12.49 -12.82 3.87
C GLU A 103 12.74 -14.33 3.81
N ALA A 104 12.92 -14.87 2.61
CA ALA A 104 13.14 -16.28 2.32
C ALA A 104 14.29 -16.45 1.30
N GLY A 105 15.50 -16.58 1.83
CA GLY A 105 16.71 -16.75 1.00
C GLY A 105 17.05 -15.48 0.24
N THR A 106 16.94 -15.52 -1.10
CA THR A 106 17.23 -14.35 -1.94
C THR A 106 16.04 -13.43 -2.18
N GLY A 107 14.83 -13.90 -1.89
CA GLY A 107 13.57 -13.17 -2.07
C GLY A 107 12.71 -13.25 -0.81
N GLY A 108 11.40 -13.18 -0.94
CA GLY A 108 10.51 -13.21 0.22
C GLY A 108 9.04 -13.03 -0.13
N LEU A 109 8.23 -12.89 0.92
CA LEU A 109 6.78 -12.83 0.88
C LEU A 109 6.27 -11.59 1.61
N LEU A 110 5.27 -10.94 1.02
CA LEU A 110 4.43 -9.95 1.69
C LEU A 110 3.18 -10.67 2.13
N ILE A 111 2.99 -10.72 3.44
CA ILE A 111 1.95 -11.50 4.08
C ILE A 111 0.99 -10.54 4.77
N CYS A 112 -0.30 -10.76 4.60
CA CYS A 112 -1.30 -10.14 5.43
C CYS A 112 -1.82 -11.12 6.48
N GLU A 113 -1.84 -10.67 7.73
CA GLU A 113 -2.28 -11.42 8.89
C GLU A 113 -3.45 -10.69 9.55
N ALA A 114 -4.49 -11.45 9.90
CA ALA A 114 -5.63 -10.94 10.64
C ALA A 114 -6.14 -12.02 11.60
N LYS A 115 -6.06 -11.75 12.91
CA LYS A 115 -6.27 -12.74 13.98
C LYS A 115 -5.35 -13.97 13.73
N ASP A 116 -5.94 -15.14 13.49
CA ASP A 116 -5.22 -16.40 13.26
C ASP A 116 -5.17 -16.79 11.76
N GLN A 117 -5.57 -15.87 10.88
CA GLN A 117 -5.56 -16.11 9.43
C GLN A 117 -4.41 -15.36 8.76
N GLN A 118 -3.82 -16.02 7.77
CA GLN A 118 -2.68 -15.51 7.03
C GLN A 118 -2.91 -15.71 5.53
N ARG A 119 -2.62 -14.69 4.74
CA ARG A 119 -2.67 -14.73 3.28
C ARG A 119 -1.43 -14.10 2.68
N THR A 120 -0.78 -14.80 1.76
CA THR A 120 0.27 -14.21 0.93
C THR A 120 -0.36 -13.23 -0.07
N LEU A 121 0.06 -11.96 -0.01
CA LEU A 121 -0.35 -10.92 -0.96
C LEU A 121 0.59 -10.88 -2.16
N TYR A 122 1.90 -11.04 -1.93
CA TYR A 122 2.89 -10.94 -2.98
C TYR A 122 4.12 -11.78 -2.67
N GLU A 123 4.75 -12.35 -3.70
CA GLU A 123 6.01 -13.08 -3.63
C GLU A 123 7.02 -12.45 -4.58
N TRP A 124 8.24 -12.21 -4.09
CA TRP A 124 9.37 -11.79 -4.93
C TRP A 124 10.51 -12.81 -4.87
N ARG A 125 11.13 -13.06 -6.03
CA ARG A 125 12.20 -14.06 -6.17
C ARG A 125 13.58 -13.58 -5.72
N SER A 126 13.81 -12.28 -5.75
CA SER A 126 15.13 -11.68 -5.53
C SER A 126 15.04 -10.25 -5.02
N GLY A 127 15.87 -9.87 -4.07
CA GLY A 127 15.93 -8.52 -3.53
C GLY A 127 15.55 -8.47 -2.07
N LYS A 128 15.58 -7.27 -1.49
CA LYS A 128 15.12 -7.02 -0.11
C LYS A 128 13.86 -6.17 -0.15
N ALA A 129 12.85 -6.53 0.63
CA ALA A 129 11.66 -5.70 0.76
C ALA A 129 11.75 -4.79 1.98
N ARG A 130 11.06 -3.65 1.93
CA ARG A 130 10.81 -2.83 3.13
C ARG A 130 9.55 -2.00 3.01
N PHE A 131 9.03 -1.61 4.16
CA PHE A 131 8.09 -0.51 4.29
C PHE A 131 8.81 0.82 4.53
N ALA A 132 8.20 1.89 4.04
CA ALA A 132 8.58 3.26 4.36
C ALA A 132 7.31 4.12 4.50
N TYR A 133 7.39 5.17 5.31
CA TYR A 133 6.24 5.96 5.72
C TYR A 133 6.50 7.44 5.52
N SER A 134 5.49 8.19 5.10
CA SER A 134 5.61 9.63 4.83
C SER A 134 4.32 10.37 5.12
N LEU A 135 4.43 11.60 5.61
CA LEU A 135 3.29 12.51 5.78
C LEU A 135 3.00 13.31 4.50
N ASP A 136 4.04 13.60 3.70
CA ASP A 136 3.99 14.58 2.61
C ASP A 136 4.42 13.99 1.24
N GLY A 137 4.84 12.73 1.23
CA GLY A 137 5.34 12.02 0.05
C GLY A 137 6.79 12.37 -0.33
N LYS A 138 7.43 13.30 0.38
CA LYS A 138 8.80 13.76 0.11
C LYS A 138 9.78 13.10 1.06
N ASP A 139 9.48 13.17 2.36
CA ASP A 139 10.34 12.63 3.41
C ASP A 139 9.82 11.27 3.87
N TRP A 140 10.66 10.24 3.72
CA TRP A 140 10.31 8.86 4.00
C TRP A 140 11.09 8.32 5.21
N SER A 141 10.36 7.80 6.19
CA SER A 141 10.87 7.18 7.42
C SER A 141 10.73 5.66 7.35
N SER A 142 11.63 4.94 8.02
CA SER A 142 11.52 3.47 8.17
C SER A 142 10.59 3.04 9.30
N ALA A 143 9.98 3.98 10.02
CA ALA A 143 9.08 3.69 11.12
C ALA A 143 7.96 4.73 11.19
N TRP A 144 6.81 4.29 11.70
CA TRP A 144 5.64 5.11 11.95
C TRP A 144 5.21 5.04 13.41
N PRO A 145 4.93 6.19 14.07
CA PRO A 145 5.08 7.55 13.54
C PRO A 145 6.55 7.94 13.30
N PRO A 146 6.84 8.91 12.41
CA PRO A 146 8.21 9.34 12.14
C PRO A 146 8.84 9.93 13.41
N ARG A 147 10.08 9.58 13.71
CA ARG A 147 10.81 10.15 14.86
C ARG A 147 10.91 11.67 14.70
N GLY A 148 10.34 12.43 15.64
CA GLY A 148 10.28 13.90 15.62
C GLY A 148 8.88 14.49 15.61
N SER A 149 7.82 13.68 15.40
CA SER A 149 6.43 14.15 15.48
C SER A 149 5.92 14.37 16.93
N GLY A 150 6.77 14.17 17.94
CA GLY A 150 6.40 14.19 19.36
C GLY A 150 7.04 15.29 20.22
N ASP A 151 7.97 16.09 19.67
CA ASP A 151 8.73 17.10 20.41
C ASP A 151 8.50 18.53 19.89
N GLU A 152 7.30 18.82 19.39
CA GLU A 152 6.92 20.23 19.24
C GLU A 152 6.60 20.78 20.63
N PRO A 153 7.37 21.76 21.15
CA PRO A 153 7.21 22.25 22.51
C PRO A 153 5.78 22.73 22.70
N ALA A 154 5.12 22.21 23.74
CA ALA A 154 3.77 22.59 24.14
C ALA A 154 3.61 24.12 24.01
N PRO A 155 2.66 24.62 23.20
CA PRO A 155 2.46 26.05 23.07
C PRO A 155 2.17 26.60 24.47
N ARG A 156 3.01 27.56 24.88
CA ARG A 156 2.94 28.23 26.17
C ARG A 156 1.50 28.62 26.45
N SER A 157 1.00 28.15 27.58
CA SER A 157 -0.33 28.40 28.13
C SER A 157 -0.78 29.85 27.91
N GLY A 158 -1.67 30.05 26.94
CA GLY A 158 -2.28 31.34 26.65
C GLY A 158 -3.00 31.28 25.31
N SER A 159 -4.34 31.34 25.34
CA SER A 159 -5.25 31.53 24.20
C SER A 159 -5.21 30.50 23.07
N ASN A 160 -6.08 29.48 23.17
CA ASN A 160 -7.18 29.22 22.22
C ASN A 160 -7.59 27.75 22.26
N GLU A 161 -8.58 27.43 23.09
CA GLU A 161 -9.26 26.13 23.13
C GLU A 161 -9.89 25.76 21.76
N ILE A 162 -10.30 26.78 21.00
CA ILE A 162 -10.77 26.69 19.60
C ILE A 162 -9.64 26.25 18.65
N GLU A 163 -8.39 26.60 18.94
CA GLU A 163 -7.21 26.26 18.11
C GLU A 163 -6.58 24.91 18.52
N ARG A 164 -6.98 24.36 19.68
CA ARG A 164 -6.82 22.94 20.00
C ARG A 164 -7.86 22.09 19.27
N LEU A 165 -9.13 22.51 19.23
CA LEU A 165 -10.19 21.83 18.46
C LEU A 165 -9.92 21.83 16.94
N ARG A 166 -9.27 22.87 16.40
CA ARG A 166 -8.82 22.92 14.98
C ARG A 166 -7.58 22.08 14.67
N ARG A 167 -6.82 21.63 15.68
CA ARG A 167 -5.58 20.86 15.50
C ARG A 167 -5.76 19.34 15.52
N ASN A 168 -6.99 18.87 15.34
CA ASN A 168 -7.25 17.52 14.82
C ASN A 168 -6.83 17.47 13.35
N VAL A 169 -5.51 17.56 13.09
CA VAL A 169 -4.98 17.37 11.75
C VAL A 169 -5.17 15.90 11.42
N VAL A 170 -6.22 15.60 10.65
CA VAL A 170 -6.40 14.30 10.01
C VAL A 170 -5.29 14.19 8.97
N ALA A 171 -4.14 13.65 9.37
CA ALA A 171 -3.09 13.33 8.42
C ALA A 171 -3.39 11.94 7.82
N SER A 172 -3.38 11.86 6.49
CA SER A 172 -3.52 10.61 5.76
C SER A 172 -2.12 10.16 5.31
N PRO A 173 -1.41 9.36 6.12
CA PRO A 173 -0.04 9.00 5.84
C PRO A 173 0.05 8.13 4.61
N LEU A 174 1.15 8.32 3.91
CA LEU A 174 1.54 7.53 2.77
C LEU A 174 2.45 6.41 3.25
N ILE A 175 2.17 5.21 2.76
CA ILE A 175 2.90 4.00 3.09
C ILE A 175 3.39 3.41 1.79
N ARG A 176 4.70 3.16 1.73
CA ARG A 176 5.36 2.58 0.58
C ARG A 176 5.82 1.19 0.92
N PHE A 177 5.45 0.23 0.09
CA PHE A 177 6.10 -1.07 0.03
C PHE A 177 7.04 -1.06 -1.16
N GLU A 178 8.30 -1.44 -0.97
CA GLU A 178 9.25 -1.54 -2.07
C GLU A 178 10.12 -2.79 -1.99
N VAL A 179 10.45 -3.33 -3.15
CA VAL A 179 11.42 -4.42 -3.31
C VAL A 179 12.63 -3.87 -4.04
N LEU A 180 13.77 -3.85 -3.35
CA LEU A 180 15.03 -3.33 -3.85
C LEU A 180 15.86 -4.46 -4.45
N ASP A 181 16.50 -4.20 -5.59
CA ASP A 181 17.50 -5.11 -6.14
C ASP A 181 18.81 -5.09 -5.33
N ARG A 182 19.80 -5.88 -5.76
CA ARG A 182 21.12 -5.95 -5.10
C ARG A 182 21.90 -4.63 -5.13
N THR A 183 21.54 -3.71 -6.03
CA THR A 183 22.14 -2.37 -6.14
C THR A 183 21.39 -1.32 -5.31
N GLY A 184 20.31 -1.71 -4.63
CA GLY A 184 19.46 -0.81 -3.86
C GLY A 184 18.45 -0.06 -4.71
N LYS A 185 18.26 -0.41 -5.99
CA LYS A 185 17.26 0.23 -6.86
C LYS A 185 15.89 -0.44 -6.71
N PRO A 186 14.79 0.33 -6.62
CA PRO A 186 13.46 -0.25 -6.52
C PRO A 186 13.05 -0.94 -7.82
N ARG A 187 12.64 -2.20 -7.73
CA ARG A 187 12.02 -2.98 -8.81
C ARG A 187 10.49 -2.96 -8.73
N VAL A 188 10.00 -2.91 -7.50
CA VAL A 188 8.60 -2.77 -7.13
C VAL A 188 8.53 -1.62 -6.15
N SER A 189 7.56 -0.74 -6.33
CA SER A 189 7.28 0.38 -5.42
C SER A 189 5.78 0.65 -5.50
N TRP A 190 5.07 0.36 -4.42
CA TRP A 190 3.65 0.62 -4.25
C TRP A 190 3.46 1.66 -3.19
N ILE A 191 2.59 2.63 -3.41
CA ILE A 191 2.29 3.69 -2.44
C ILE A 191 0.80 3.67 -2.18
N ALA A 192 0.40 3.55 -0.92
CA ALA A 192 -0.99 3.65 -0.50
C ALA A 192 -1.15 4.78 0.52
N GLN A 193 -2.36 5.31 0.60
CA GLN A 193 -2.75 6.33 1.57
C GLN A 193 -3.62 5.64 2.63
N SER A 194 -3.27 5.83 3.91
CA SER A 194 -4.05 5.28 5.02
C SER A 194 -5.21 6.21 5.37
N GLY A 195 -6.41 5.64 5.42
CA GLY A 195 -7.63 6.32 5.83
C GLY A 195 -8.23 7.21 4.74
N TYR A 196 -9.46 7.67 4.98
CA TYR A 196 -10.10 8.72 4.19
C TYR A 196 -9.85 10.08 4.86
N THR A 197 -9.49 11.09 4.07
CA THR A 197 -9.87 12.45 4.44
C THR A 197 -11.39 12.51 4.28
N GLU A 198 -12.16 12.50 5.38
CA GLU A 198 -13.51 13.06 5.26
C GLU A 198 -13.35 14.46 4.63
N PRO A 199 -14.15 14.83 3.62
CA PRO A 199 -14.19 16.21 3.21
C PRO A 199 -14.51 17.01 4.46
N LEU A 200 -13.61 17.90 4.86
CA LEU A 200 -13.88 18.90 5.89
C LEU A 200 -15.11 19.66 5.40
N VAL A 201 -16.29 19.32 5.90
CA VAL A 201 -17.46 20.17 5.75
C VAL A 201 -17.16 21.38 6.61
N PHE A 202 -16.57 22.39 6.00
CA PHE A 202 -16.56 23.73 6.57
C PHE A 202 -18.02 24.08 6.79
N ASN A 203 -18.45 24.15 8.05
CA ASN A 203 -19.77 24.67 8.38
C ASN A 203 -19.60 26.17 8.65
N PRO A 204 -19.74 27.05 7.64
CA PRO A 204 -19.54 28.49 7.82
C PRO A 204 -20.59 29.15 8.72
N SER A 205 -21.59 28.41 9.21
CA SER A 205 -22.68 28.94 10.04
C SER A 205 -22.56 28.63 11.53
N ALA A 206 -21.50 27.95 11.98
CA ALA A 206 -21.17 27.88 13.41
C ALA A 206 -20.12 28.96 13.72
N ASP A 207 -20.53 29.95 14.49
CA ASP A 207 -19.71 31.03 15.08
C ASP A 207 -19.33 32.20 14.15
N ILE A 208 -20.35 32.90 13.65
CA ILE A 208 -20.32 34.37 13.64
C ILE A 208 -21.55 34.82 14.42
N GLU A 209 -21.46 34.80 15.75
CA GLU A 209 -22.33 35.62 16.57
C GLU A 209 -21.94 37.08 16.27
N TRP A 210 -22.75 37.72 15.43
CA TRP A 210 -22.55 39.11 15.03
C TRP A 210 -22.91 39.98 16.25
N GLU A 211 -21.93 40.29 17.10
CA GLU A 211 -22.07 41.40 18.05
C GLU A 211 -22.27 42.68 17.22
N GLY A 212 -23.52 43.14 17.18
CA GLY A 212 -23.90 44.33 16.42
C GLY A 212 -23.11 45.57 16.84
N PRO A 213 -22.92 46.56 15.96
CA PRO A 213 -22.38 47.84 16.36
C PRO A 213 -23.37 48.51 17.31
N ALA A 214 -23.00 48.56 18.58
CA ALA A 214 -23.55 49.51 19.52
C ALA A 214 -23.23 50.94 19.05
N ALA A 215 -24.20 51.82 19.25
CA ALA A 215 -24.11 53.28 19.24
C ALA A 215 -23.83 53.96 17.88
N PHE A 216 -24.92 54.35 17.21
CA PHE A 216 -24.98 55.69 16.63
C PHE A 216 -25.88 56.54 17.53
N GLU A 217 -25.25 57.21 18.50
CA GLU A 217 -25.84 58.33 19.22
C GLU A 217 -26.05 59.51 18.26
N SER A 218 -27.27 60.01 18.28
CA SER A 218 -27.70 61.39 18.06
C SER A 218 -26.63 62.44 17.75
N LEU A 219 -26.76 63.10 16.59
CA LEU A 219 -26.48 64.53 16.43
C LEU A 219 -27.40 65.11 15.33
N GLN A 220 -28.35 65.92 15.80
CA GLN A 220 -29.08 67.06 15.20
C GLN A 220 -29.35 67.12 13.70
#